data_AF-A0A957GS21-F1
#
_entry.id   AF-A0A957GS21-F1
#
_cell.length_a   1.000
_cell.length_b   1.000
_cell.length_c   1.000
_cell.angle_alpha   90.00
_cell.angle_beta   90.00
_cell.angle_gamma   90.00
#
_symmetry.space_group_name_H-M   'P 1'
#
loop_
_entity.id
_entity.type
_entity.pdbx_description
1 polymer ?
#
loop_
_entity_poly.entity_id
_entity_poly.type
_entity_poly.pdbx_seq_one_letter_code
_entity_poly.pdbx_strand_id
1 'polypeptide(L)' 'MTWEVEYTDEFERWWRTLNEAEQDSVAVSVVLLEQKGPALPFPHSSGITQSKHSHMRELRIQHQGNPY' A
#
# COMPACT_ATOMS: atom_id res chain seq x y z
N MET A 1 12.80 -13.09 6.19
CA MET A 1 12.55 -12.09 7.24
C MET A 1 11.44 -11.19 6.70
N THR A 2 10.36 -11.02 7.46
CA THR A 2 9.30 -10.04 7.16
C THR A 2 9.72 -8.67 7.67
N TRP A 3 9.35 -7.63 6.93
CA TRP A 3 9.54 -6.24 7.31
C TRP A 3 8.46 -5.84 8.29
N GLU A 4 8.79 -5.00 9.28
CA GLU A 4 7.77 -4.35 10.09
C GLU A 4 7.01 -3.31 9.24
N VAL A 5 5.68 -3.34 9.32
CA VAL A 5 4.80 -2.41 8.61
C VAL A 5 4.00 -1.64 9.64
N GLU A 6 4.24 -0.33 9.69
CA GLU A 6 3.46 0.61 10.48
C GLU A 6 2.51 1.39 9.57
N TYR A 7 1.37 1.82 10.11
CA TYR A 7 0.41 2.66 9.41
C TYR A 7 0.10 3.90 10.25
N THR A 8 -0.35 4.98 9.58
CA THR A 8 -0.70 6.23 10.25
C THR A 8 -2.18 6.28 10.63
N ASP A 9 -2.55 7.20 11.52
CA ASP A 9 -3.94 7.45 11.89
C ASP A 9 -4.82 7.79 10.67
N GLU A 10 -4.27 8.49 9.67
CA GLU A 10 -4.99 8.81 8.44
C GLU A 10 -5.31 7.56 7.62
N PHE A 11 -4.36 6.62 7.52
CA PHE A 11 -4.61 5.33 6.89
C PHE A 11 -5.70 4.55 7.63
N GLU A 12 -5.66 4.51 8.96
CA GLU A 12 -6.67 3.81 9.75
C GLU A 12 -8.07 4.41 9.54
N ARG A 13 -8.18 5.74 9.56
CA ARG A 13 -9.46 6.43 9.32
C ARG A 13 -10.02 6.11 7.94
N TRP A 14 -9.17 6.13 6.90
CA TRP A 14 -9.57 5.74 5.55
C TRP A 14 -9.96 4.26 5.47
N TRP A 15 -9.16 3.36 6.05
CA TRP A 15 -9.42 1.92 6.09
C TRP A 15 -10.80 1.59 6.68
N ARG A 16 -11.21 2.28 7.74
CA ARG A 16 -12.52 2.11 8.38
C ARG A 16 -13.71 2.53 7.49
N THR A 17 -13.47 3.24 6.39
CA THR A 17 -14.51 3.60 5.42
C THR A 17 -14.73 2.53 4.35
N LEU A 18 -13.79 1.59 4.21
CA LEU A 18 -13.81 0.53 3.21
C LEU A 18 -14.72 -0.61 3.65
N ASN A 19 -15.41 -1.24 2.68
CA ASN A 19 -16.08 -2.51 2.92
C ASN A 19 -15.10 -3.69 2.95
N GLU A 20 -15.56 -4.87 3.36
CA GLU A 20 -14.72 -6.06 3.54
C GLU A 20 -13.93 -6.45 2.29
N ALA A 21 -14.56 -6.43 1.11
CA ALA A 21 -13.89 -6.80 -0.13
C ALA A 21 -12.83 -5.77 -0.58
N GLU A 22 -13.05 -4.50 -0.24
CA GLU A 22 -12.08 -3.42 -0.45
C GLU A 22 -10.90 -3.56 0.50
N GLN A 23 -11.17 -3.83 1.79
CA GLN A 23 -10.16 -4.12 2.80
C GLN A 23 -9.29 -5.32 2.40
N ASP A 24 -9.88 -6.41 1.91
CA ASP A 24 -9.14 -7.58 1.40
C ASP A 24 -8.17 -7.19 0.27
N SER A 25 -8.61 -6.32 -0.63
CA SER A 25 -7.79 -5.86 -1.76
C SER A 25 -6.58 -5.04 -1.29
N VAL A 26 -6.77 -4.20 -0.27
CA VAL A 26 -5.67 -3.45 0.36
C VAL A 26 -4.75 -4.39 1.14
N ALA A 27 -5.30 -5.33 1.92
CA ALA A 27 -4.56 -6.28 2.75
C ALA A 27 -3.56 -7.09 1.93
N VAL A 28 -3.94 -7.54 0.73
CA VAL A 28 -3.03 -8.25 -0.18
C VAL A 28 -1.79 -7.42 -0.49
N SER A 29 -1.94 -6.12 -0.81
CA SER A 29 -0.82 -5.24 -1.08
C SER A 29 0.03 -4.97 0.17
N VAL A 30 -0.59 -4.87 1.35
CA VAL A 30 0.13 -4.72 2.63
C VAL A 30 0.95 -5.97 2.96
N VAL A 31 0.41 -7.17 2.77
CA VAL A 31 1.15 -8.44 2.96
C VAL A 31 2.34 -8.53 2.01
N LEU A 32 2.18 -8.10 0.75
CA LEU A 32 3.30 -8.05 -0.19
C LEU A 32 4.36 -7.04 0.23
N LEU A 33 3.96 -5.90 0.81
CA LEU A 33 4.87 -4.91 1.39
C LEU A 33 5.61 -5.48 2.60
N GLU A 34 4.94 -6.21 3.48
CA GLU A 34 5.58 -6.89 4.62
C GLU A 34 6.65 -7.90 4.15
N GLN A 35 6.37 -8.64 3.07
CA GLN A 35 7.30 -9.64 2.56
C GLN A 35 8.49 -9.04 1.81
N LYS A 36 8.29 -7.96 1.05
CA LYS A 36 9.30 -7.44 0.12
C LYS A 36 9.90 -6.10 0.54
N GLY A 37 9.25 -5.39 1.45
CA GLY A 37 9.66 -4.08 1.94
C GLY A 37 9.86 -3.08 0.80
N PRO A 38 10.89 -2.22 0.88
CA PRO A 38 11.21 -1.23 -0.16
C PRO A 38 11.47 -1.81 -1.56
N ALA A 39 11.75 -3.11 -1.66
CA ALA A 39 12.00 -3.80 -2.92
C ALA A 39 10.72 -4.25 -3.64
N LEU A 40 9.52 -4.00 -3.08
CA LEU A 40 8.24 -4.32 -3.72
C LEU A 40 8.15 -3.64 -5.11
N PRO A 41 8.08 -4.41 -6.21
CA PRO A 41 8.12 -3.84 -7.55
C PRO A 41 6.73 -3.45 -8.06
N PHE A 42 6.71 -2.83 -9.25
CA PHE A 42 5.50 -2.69 -10.07
C PHE A 42 4.92 -4.10 -10.39
N PRO A 43 3.58 -4.28 -10.42
CA PRO A 43 2.52 -3.27 -10.38
C PRO A 43 2.04 -2.86 -8.99
N HIS A 44 2.60 -3.41 -7.90
CA HIS A 44 2.11 -3.17 -6.54
C HIS A 44 2.70 -1.93 -5.89
N SER A 45 3.82 -1.41 -6.42
CA SER A 45 4.40 -0.16 -5.96
C SER A 45 5.13 0.57 -7.09
N SER A 46 5.09 1.90 -7.06
CA SER A 46 5.88 2.79 -7.90
C SER A 46 6.58 3.86 -7.08
N GLY A 47 7.65 4.44 -7.63
CA GLY A 47 8.30 5.61 -7.03
C GLY A 47 7.50 6.89 -7.28
N ILE A 48 7.46 7.78 -6.29
CA ILE A 48 6.85 9.11 -6.40
C ILE A 48 7.93 10.11 -6.79
N THR A 49 7.96 10.52 -8.06
CA THR A 49 9.03 11.36 -8.62
C THR A 49 9.02 12.81 -8.14
N GLN A 50 7.86 13.31 -7.71
CA GLN A 50 7.68 14.70 -7.25
C GLN A 50 7.70 14.83 -5.72
N SER A 51 8.04 13.76 -4.99
CA SER A 51 8.12 13.82 -3.54
C SER A 51 9.31 14.65 -3.07
N LYS A 52 9.14 15.39 -1.97
CA LYS A 52 10.24 16.02 -1.23
C LYS A 52 11.16 15.00 -0.55
N HIS A 53 10.71 13.75 -0.39
CA HIS A 53 11.45 12.67 0.25
C HIS A 53 12.08 11.75 -0.81
N SER A 54 13.39 11.52 -0.70
CA SER A 54 14.10 10.59 -1.57
C SER A 54 13.57 9.16 -1.39
N HIS A 55 13.44 8.41 -2.50
CA HIS A 55 12.96 7.03 -2.49
C HIS A 55 11.54 6.85 -1.94
N MET A 56 10.72 7.91 -1.88
CA MET A 56 9.32 7.76 -1.55
C MET A 56 8.61 6.95 -2.63
N ARG A 57 7.78 6.01 -2.18
CA ARG A 57 7.01 5.12 -3.03
C ARG A 57 5.54 5.19 -2.65
N GLU A 58 4.68 4.91 -3.62
CA GLU A 58 3.27 4.67 -3.37
C GLU A 58 3.01 3.16 -3.42
N LEU A 59 2.09 2.70 -2.57
CA LEU A 59 1.49 1.37 -2.68
C LEU A 59 0.29 1.50 -3.62
N ARG A 60 0.25 0.66 -4.64
CA ARG A 60 -0.81 0.68 -5.65
C ARG A 60 -1.82 -0.40 -5.32
N ILE A 61 -3.02 0.03 -4.97
CA ILE A 61 -4.13 -0.86 -4.66
C ILE A 61 -5.14 -0.77 -5.80
N GLN A 62 -5.68 -1.93 -6.17
CA GLN A 62 -6.76 -2.02 -7.14
C GLN A 62 -7.86 -2.89 -6.52
N HIS A 63 -9.10 -2.42 -6.61
CA HIS A 63 -10.28 -3.21 -6.29
C HIS A 63 -11.17 -3.33 -7.53
N GLN A 64 -11.32 -4.56 -8.03
CA GLN A 64 -12.19 -4.88 -9.17
C GLN A 64 -11.98 -4.00 -10.42
N GLY A 65 -10.73 -3.66 -10.76
CA GLY A 65 -10.45 -2.79 -11.90
C GLY A 65 -10.25 -1.32 -11.53
N ASN A 66 -10.70 -0.89 -10.36
CA ASN A 66 -10.67 0.51 -9.94
C ASN A 66 -9.49 0.76 -8.98
N PRO A 67 -8.62 1.74 -9.27
CA PRO A 67 -7.60 2.19 -8.33
C PRO A 67 -8.22 3.01 -7.18
N TYR A 68 -7.61 2.94 -6.00
CA TYR A 68 -7.87 3.88 -4.88
C TYR A 68 -6.97 5.10 -4.95
#